data_AF-A0A939PF88-F1
#
_entry.id   AF-A0A939PF88-F1
#
_cell.length_a   1.000
_cell.length_b   1.000
_cell.length_c   1.000
_cell.angle_alpha   90.00
_cell.angle_beta   90.00
_cell.angle_gamma   90.00
#
_symmetry.space_group_name_H-M   'P 1'
#
loop_
_entity.id
_entity.type
_entity.pdbx_description
1 polymer ?
#
loop_
_entity_poly.entity_id
_entity_poly.type
_entity_poly.pdbx_seq_one_letter_code
_entity_poly.pdbx_strand_id
1 'polypeptide(L)'
;MSDDEAERAVLEELPDGLWATQYVGDRFPGSPKVAERPGLADGANCQLFAYEVLRWFGLDPPDLRSSELWADVECTRRVTEARPLDLVLFNATEDAWGAHVGVCVGDDQILHLCAELGRPAVWSRQQFHERERYRTLIGIKRVVRREGRTASW
;
A
#
# COMPACT_ATOMS: atom_id res chain seq x y z
N MET A 1 6.05 21.21 -9.20
CA MET A 1 5.19 20.46 -8.28
C MET A 1 5.67 20.67 -6.86
N SER A 2 4.86 21.37 -6.08
CA SER A 2 4.94 21.30 -4.62
C SER A 2 4.42 19.94 -4.13
N ASP A 3 4.70 19.58 -2.88
CA ASP A 3 4.24 18.32 -2.29
C ASP A 3 2.69 18.24 -2.24
N ASP A 4 2.01 19.37 -1.95
CA ASP A 4 0.53 19.49 -2.00
C ASP A 4 -0.07 19.18 -3.38
N GLU A 5 0.64 19.55 -4.45
CA GLU A 5 0.18 19.32 -5.83
C GLU A 5 0.32 17.83 -6.20
N ALA A 6 1.38 17.19 -5.70
CA ALA A 6 1.57 15.75 -5.86
C ALA A 6 0.57 14.93 -5.04
N GLU A 7 0.17 15.40 -3.84
CA GLU A 7 -0.88 14.78 -3.04
C GLU A 7 -2.22 14.73 -3.76
N ARG A 8 -2.68 15.91 -4.19
CA ARG A 8 -3.94 16.03 -4.91
C ARG A 8 -3.91 15.21 -6.19
N ALA A 9 -2.81 15.23 -6.93
CA ALA A 9 -2.67 14.43 -8.13
C ALA A 9 -2.86 12.92 -7.85
N VAL A 10 -2.24 12.37 -6.80
CA VAL A 10 -2.42 10.94 -6.50
C VAL A 10 -3.88 10.61 -6.19
N LEU A 11 -4.54 11.35 -5.30
CA LEU A 11 -5.92 11.02 -4.93
C LEU A 11 -6.94 11.28 -6.05
N GLU A 12 -6.73 12.33 -6.86
CA GLU A 12 -7.60 12.69 -8.00
C GLU A 12 -7.44 11.73 -9.19
N GLU A 13 -6.28 11.10 -9.35
CA GLU A 13 -6.02 10.12 -10.42
C GLU A 13 -6.50 8.70 -10.08
N LEU A 14 -6.93 8.43 -8.85
CA LEU A 14 -7.46 7.12 -8.48
C LEU A 14 -8.84 6.88 -9.12
N PRO A 15 -9.10 5.67 -9.64
CA PRO A 15 -10.41 5.37 -10.19
C PRO A 15 -11.45 5.22 -9.06
N ASP A 16 -12.67 5.73 -9.29
CA ASP A 16 -13.76 5.68 -8.30
C ASP A 16 -14.00 4.26 -7.74
N GLY A 17 -13.88 3.23 -8.59
CA GLY A 17 -14.06 1.84 -8.20
C GLY A 17 -13.08 1.36 -7.13
N LEU A 18 -11.92 1.99 -7.00
CA LEU A 18 -10.92 1.65 -5.99
C LEU A 18 -11.46 1.88 -4.57
N TRP A 19 -12.22 2.96 -4.36
CA TRP A 19 -12.85 3.29 -3.07
C TRP A 19 -13.95 2.32 -2.64
N ALA A 20 -14.47 1.50 -3.56
CA ALA A 20 -15.46 0.46 -3.27
C ALA A 20 -14.81 -0.87 -2.80
N THR A 21 -13.48 -1.00 -2.86
CA THR A 21 -12.76 -2.23 -2.54
C THR A 21 -13.05 -2.71 -1.11
N GLN A 22 -13.55 -3.94 -0.98
CA GLN A 22 -13.80 -4.53 0.34
C GLN A 22 -12.55 -5.15 0.93
N TYR A 23 -12.38 -5.05 2.25
CA TYR A 23 -11.33 -5.77 2.95
C TYR A 23 -11.61 -7.28 2.93
N VAL A 24 -10.67 -8.06 2.39
CA VAL A 24 -10.71 -9.53 2.37
C VAL A 24 -9.32 -10.05 2.73
N GLY A 25 -9.14 -10.48 3.99
CA GLY A 25 -7.82 -10.84 4.55
C GLY A 25 -7.08 -11.95 3.79
N ASP A 26 -7.81 -12.91 3.22
CA ASP A 26 -7.24 -14.02 2.45
C ASP A 26 -6.79 -13.64 1.03
N ARG A 27 -7.10 -12.42 0.58
CA ARG A 27 -6.67 -11.90 -0.72
C ARG A 27 -5.44 -11.04 -0.54
N PHE A 28 -4.28 -11.69 -0.49
CA PHE A 28 -2.96 -11.09 -0.30
C PHE A 28 -2.04 -11.37 -1.50
N PRO A 29 -0.94 -10.60 -1.69
CA PRO A 29 -0.01 -10.82 -2.79
C PRO A 29 0.52 -12.26 -2.83
N GLY A 30 0.47 -12.92 -3.99
CA GLY A 30 0.88 -14.31 -4.15
C GLY A 30 -0.10 -15.38 -3.63
N SER A 31 -1.29 -15.00 -3.13
CA SER A 31 -2.31 -15.99 -2.73
C SER A 31 -2.97 -16.67 -3.95
N PRO A 32 -3.42 -17.94 -3.82
CA PRO A 32 -4.15 -18.62 -4.91
C PRO A 32 -5.39 -17.87 -5.38
N LYS A 33 -6.12 -17.23 -4.45
CA LYS A 33 -7.31 -16.42 -4.76
C LYS A 33 -6.99 -15.25 -5.70
N VAL A 34 -5.81 -14.65 -5.55
CA VAL A 34 -5.35 -13.55 -6.41
C VAL A 34 -4.78 -14.07 -7.73
N ALA A 35 -4.11 -15.22 -7.72
CA ALA A 35 -3.65 -15.87 -8.95
C ALA A 35 -4.82 -16.28 -9.87
N GLU A 36 -5.92 -16.77 -9.30
CA GLU A 36 -7.13 -17.13 -10.04
C GLU A 36 -7.92 -15.91 -10.52
N ARG A 37 -8.04 -14.89 -9.66
CA ARG A 37 -8.77 -13.66 -9.94
C ARG A 37 -7.93 -12.46 -9.49
N PRO A 38 -7.11 -11.87 -10.37
CA PRO A 38 -6.24 -10.75 -10.02
C PRO A 38 -7.02 -9.45 -9.76
N GLY A 39 -6.34 -8.45 -9.23
CA GLY A 39 -6.91 -7.12 -8.98
C GLY A 39 -7.86 -7.06 -7.77
N LEU A 40 -8.66 -5.98 -7.74
CA LEU A 40 -9.43 -5.56 -6.57
C LEU A 40 -10.93 -5.91 -6.60
N ALA A 41 -11.45 -6.43 -7.71
CA ALA A 41 -12.88 -6.68 -7.90
C ALA A 41 -13.50 -7.60 -6.82
N ASP A 42 -12.73 -8.59 -6.36
CA ASP A 42 -13.13 -9.52 -5.29
C ASP A 42 -12.66 -9.08 -3.89
N GLY A 43 -12.22 -7.83 -3.74
CA GLY A 43 -11.63 -7.30 -2.51
C GLY A 43 -10.15 -7.60 -2.36
N ALA A 44 -9.56 -7.11 -1.26
CA ALA A 44 -8.12 -7.20 -1.00
C ALA A 44 -7.81 -7.09 0.49
N ASN A 45 -6.64 -7.59 0.90
CA ASN A 45 -6.05 -7.16 2.17
C ASN A 45 -5.28 -5.83 1.99
N CYS A 46 -4.71 -5.31 3.07
CA CYS A 46 -3.97 -4.05 3.05
C CYS A 46 -2.84 -4.02 2.01
N GLN A 47 -2.08 -5.11 1.91
CA GLN A 47 -0.89 -5.16 1.07
C GLN A 47 -1.22 -5.33 -0.41
N LEU A 48 -2.18 -6.20 -0.76
CA LEU A 48 -2.65 -6.32 -2.14
C LEU A 48 -3.25 -4.99 -2.61
N PHE A 49 -4.07 -4.34 -1.77
CA PHE A 49 -4.63 -3.04 -2.09
C PHE A 49 -3.54 -1.99 -2.37
N ALA A 50 -2.53 -1.89 -1.50
CA ALA A 50 -1.41 -0.98 -1.72
C ALA A 50 -0.67 -1.28 -3.03
N TYR A 51 -0.47 -2.55 -3.37
CA TYR A 51 0.22 -2.94 -4.60
C TYR A 51 -0.59 -2.63 -5.86
N GLU A 52 -1.91 -2.84 -5.85
CA GLU A 52 -2.77 -2.48 -6.98
C GLU A 52 -2.85 -0.95 -7.17
N VAL A 53 -2.81 -0.16 -6.09
CA VAL A 53 -2.62 1.30 -6.20
C VAL A 53 -1.31 1.62 -6.93
N LEU A 54 -0.19 1.00 -6.55
CA LEU A 54 1.09 1.24 -7.23
C LEU A 54 1.05 0.80 -8.71
N ARG A 55 0.40 -0.32 -9.02
CA ARG A 55 0.21 -0.81 -10.39
C ARG A 55 -0.63 0.12 -11.25
N TRP A 56 -1.63 0.77 -10.67
CA TRP A 56 -2.40 1.82 -11.35
C TRP A 56 -1.49 2.95 -11.83
N PHE A 57 -0.52 3.38 -11.01
CA PHE A 57 0.48 4.39 -11.37
C PHE A 57 1.67 3.83 -12.20
N GLY A 58 1.55 2.62 -12.74
CA GLY A 58 2.56 2.01 -13.60
C GLY A 58 3.83 1.56 -12.88
N LEU A 59 3.76 1.31 -11.57
CA LEU A 59 4.82 0.66 -10.80
C LEU A 59 4.55 -0.84 -10.68
N ASP A 60 5.60 -1.64 -10.55
CA ASP A 60 5.50 -3.10 -10.47
C ASP A 60 6.09 -3.60 -9.13
N PRO A 61 5.33 -3.53 -8.02
CA PRO A 61 5.76 -4.09 -6.75
C PRO A 61 5.81 -5.63 -6.82
N PRO A 62 6.80 -6.27 -6.17
CA PRO A 62 6.89 -7.72 -6.15
C PRO A 62 5.80 -8.31 -5.24
N ASP A 63 5.32 -9.52 -5.52
CA ASP A 63 4.27 -10.20 -4.73
C ASP A 63 4.78 -10.77 -3.38
N LEU A 64 5.60 -9.98 -2.68
CA LEU A 64 6.18 -10.31 -1.38
C LEU A 64 5.19 -10.01 -0.25
N ARG A 65 5.25 -10.78 0.84
CA ARG A 65 4.56 -10.47 2.11
C ARG A 65 5.36 -9.47 2.94
N SER A 66 4.77 -8.93 4.00
CA SER A 66 5.32 -7.79 4.75
C SER A 66 6.77 -7.97 5.23
N SER A 67 7.13 -9.14 5.77
CA SER A 67 8.52 -9.44 6.19
C SER A 67 9.48 -9.51 5.02
N GLU A 68 9.04 -10.13 3.92
CA GLU A 68 9.83 -10.28 2.70
C GLU A 68 10.03 -8.91 2.02
N LEU A 69 8.98 -8.09 1.95
CA LEU A 69 9.04 -6.70 1.49
C LEU A 69 10.04 -5.87 2.31
N TRP A 70 10.05 -6.05 3.63
CA TRP A 70 10.98 -5.32 4.50
C TRP A 70 12.44 -5.74 4.28
N ALA A 71 12.67 -7.03 4.01
CA ALA A 71 13.98 -7.60 3.72
C ALA A 71 14.46 -7.34 2.28
N ASP A 72 13.55 -7.14 1.34
CA ASP A 72 13.86 -6.96 -0.08
C ASP A 72 14.78 -5.75 -0.30
N VAL A 73 15.77 -5.93 -1.15
CA VAL A 73 16.69 -4.88 -1.60
C VAL A 73 16.82 -4.85 -3.12
N GLU A 74 16.15 -5.76 -3.82
CA GLU A 74 16.26 -5.91 -5.27
C GLU A 74 15.18 -5.12 -6.00
N CYS A 75 13.92 -5.28 -5.58
CA CYS A 75 12.78 -4.63 -6.23
C CYS A 75 12.34 -3.37 -5.51
N THR A 76 12.76 -3.22 -4.25
CA THR A 76 12.42 -2.09 -3.40
C THR A 76 13.64 -1.64 -2.61
N ARG A 77 13.66 -0.36 -2.21
CA ARG A 77 14.70 0.20 -1.34
C ARG A 77 14.08 0.88 -0.14
N ARG A 78 14.80 0.90 0.98
CA ARG A 78 14.40 1.67 2.16
C ARG A 78 14.65 3.17 1.90
N VAL A 79 13.75 4.01 2.39
CA VAL A 79 13.88 5.47 2.36
C VAL A 79 13.52 6.04 3.74
N THR A 80 14.08 7.20 4.07
CA THR A 80 13.84 7.89 5.35
C THR A 80 12.71 8.91 5.25
N GLU A 81 12.53 9.50 4.07
CA GLU A 81 11.48 10.46 3.77
C GLU A 81 10.50 9.83 2.77
N ALA A 82 9.24 9.75 3.18
CA ALA A 82 8.18 9.25 2.32
C ALA A 82 7.87 10.28 1.25
N ARG A 83 7.66 9.82 0.02
CA ARG A 83 7.13 10.59 -1.08
C ARG A 83 5.87 9.91 -1.60
N PRO A 84 5.03 10.61 -2.37
CA PRO A 84 3.91 10.00 -3.05
C PRO A 84 4.31 8.70 -3.76
N LEU A 85 3.48 7.66 -3.61
CA LEU A 85 3.67 6.28 -4.10
C LEU A 85 4.72 5.43 -3.35
N ASP A 86 5.26 5.90 -2.23
CA ASP A 86 6.02 5.03 -1.33
C ASP A 86 5.11 4.15 -0.46
N LEU A 87 5.55 2.93 -0.17
CA LEU A 87 4.91 2.04 0.79
C LEU A 87 5.33 2.41 2.21
N VAL A 88 4.37 2.50 3.12
CA VAL A 88 4.61 2.77 4.54
C VAL A 88 4.12 1.57 5.35
N LEU A 89 4.99 1.03 6.21
CA LEU A 89 4.74 -0.19 6.98
C LEU A 89 4.53 0.14 8.46
N PHE A 90 3.44 -0.35 9.03
CA PHE A 90 3.05 -0.14 10.44
C PHE A 90 2.80 -1.46 11.15
N ASN A 91 3.04 -1.53 12.45
CA ASN A 91 2.66 -2.66 13.29
C ASN A 91 2.45 -2.22 14.75
N ALA A 92 2.07 -3.15 15.62
CA ALA A 92 1.99 -2.93 17.08
C ALA A 92 3.38 -2.89 17.75
N THR A 93 4.37 -3.49 17.08
CA THR A 93 5.77 -3.66 17.51
C THR A 93 6.72 -3.25 16.38
N GLU A 94 8.03 -3.42 16.56
CA GLU A 94 9.03 -3.19 15.51
C GLU A 94 9.19 -4.37 14.54
N ASP A 95 8.36 -5.40 14.65
CA ASP A 95 8.41 -6.56 13.76
C ASP A 95 7.72 -6.28 12.42
N ALA A 96 8.35 -6.66 11.31
CA ALA A 96 7.74 -6.58 9.99
C ALA A 96 6.74 -7.71 9.72
N TRP A 97 6.74 -8.78 10.51
CA TRP A 97 5.78 -9.87 10.40
C TRP A 97 4.35 -9.39 10.66
N GLY A 98 3.48 -9.58 9.66
CA GLY A 98 2.09 -9.15 9.72
C GLY A 98 1.90 -7.63 9.67
N ALA A 99 2.94 -6.85 9.31
CA ALA A 99 2.84 -5.40 9.24
C ALA A 99 1.72 -4.97 8.28
N HIS A 100 0.96 -3.97 8.71
CA HIS A 100 0.00 -3.25 7.90
C HIS A 100 0.73 -2.37 6.89
N VAL A 101 0.24 -2.35 5.65
CA VAL A 101 0.87 -1.61 4.54
C VAL A 101 -0.12 -0.61 3.96
N GLY A 102 0.36 0.60 3.69
CA GLY A 102 -0.36 1.61 2.94
C GLY A 102 0.57 2.34 1.96
N VAL A 103 0.00 3.23 1.15
CA VAL A 103 0.70 4.06 0.17
C VAL A 103 0.70 5.50 0.65
N CYS A 104 1.87 6.12 0.75
CA CYS A 104 1.98 7.56 0.98
C CYS A 104 1.39 8.29 -0.23
N VAL A 105 0.45 9.20 0.01
CA VAL A 105 -0.16 10.02 -1.06
C VAL A 105 0.40 11.43 -1.06
N GLY A 106 0.86 11.95 0.08
CA GLY A 106 1.44 13.29 0.25
C GLY A 106 1.33 13.69 1.74
N ASP A 107 2.00 14.76 2.18
CA ASP A 107 1.90 15.39 3.51
C ASP A 107 1.52 14.48 4.69
N ASP A 108 2.28 13.40 4.87
CA ASP A 108 2.08 12.44 5.96
C ASP A 108 0.75 11.66 5.92
N GLN A 109 0.03 11.74 4.81
CA GLN A 109 -1.18 10.97 4.51
C GLN A 109 -0.86 9.64 3.84
N ILE A 110 -1.53 8.60 4.32
CA ILE A 110 -1.38 7.23 3.87
C ILE A 110 -2.75 6.71 3.44
N LEU A 111 -2.88 6.40 2.16
CA LEU A 111 -4.00 5.63 1.61
C LEU A 111 -3.81 4.15 1.95
N HIS A 112 -4.82 3.52 2.52
CA HIS A 112 -4.76 2.12 2.92
C HIS A 112 -6.15 1.47 2.97
N LEU A 113 -6.15 0.15 3.09
CA LEU A 113 -7.34 -0.66 3.31
C LEU A 113 -7.12 -1.52 4.56
N CYS A 114 -8.00 -1.44 5.56
CA CYS A 114 -7.84 -2.20 6.80
C CYS A 114 -9.13 -2.94 7.19
N ALA A 115 -8.96 -3.97 8.03
CA ALA A 115 -10.07 -4.77 8.54
C ALA A 115 -11.05 -3.94 9.40
N GLU A 116 -10.54 -2.91 10.11
CA GLU A 116 -11.34 -2.06 11.00
C GLU A 116 -12.42 -1.28 10.25
N LEU A 117 -12.08 -0.70 9.08
CA LEU A 117 -13.03 0.09 8.30
C LEU A 117 -13.72 -0.72 7.20
N GLY A 118 -13.12 -1.84 6.77
CA GLY A 118 -13.65 -2.70 5.70
C GLY A 118 -13.57 -2.10 4.30
N ARG A 119 -13.14 -0.84 4.16
CA ARG A 119 -13.03 -0.06 2.92
C ARG A 119 -11.78 0.83 2.95
N PRO A 120 -11.35 1.38 1.81
CA PRO A 120 -10.19 2.26 1.77
C PRO A 120 -10.42 3.53 2.56
N ALA A 121 -9.34 4.05 3.13
CA ALA A 121 -9.31 5.30 3.87
C ALA A 121 -7.94 5.95 3.72
N VAL A 122 -7.92 7.24 4.03
CA VAL A 122 -6.68 8.01 4.14
C VAL A 122 -6.53 8.42 5.60
N TRP A 123 -5.43 8.01 6.22
CA TRP A 123 -5.06 8.38 7.58
C TRP A 123 -3.69 9.06 7.61
N SER A 124 -3.50 10.00 8.54
CA SER A 124 -2.18 10.55 8.86
C SER A 124 -1.35 9.56 9.69
N ARG A 125 -0.02 9.74 9.79
CA ARG A 125 0.77 8.89 10.71
C ARG A 125 0.35 9.05 12.15
N GLN A 126 -0.11 10.24 12.55
CA GLN A 126 -0.64 10.46 13.90
C GLN A 126 -1.86 9.56 14.17
N GLN A 127 -2.77 9.43 13.20
CA GLN A 127 -3.92 8.54 13.34
C GLN A 127 -3.52 7.06 13.41
N PHE A 128 -2.45 6.65 12.71
CA PHE A 128 -1.86 5.31 12.91
C PHE A 128 -1.26 5.16 14.31
N HIS A 129 -0.53 6.16 14.79
CA HIS A 129 0.13 6.15 16.10
C HIS A 129 -0.87 5.97 17.26
N GLU A 130 -2.04 6.58 17.15
CA GLU A 130 -3.13 6.49 18.14
C GLU A 130 -3.80 5.11 18.19
N ARG A 131 -3.53 4.22 17.23
CA ARG A 131 -4.11 2.87 17.16
C ARG A 131 -3.10 1.82 17.59
N GLU A 132 -3.41 1.10 18.66
CA GLU A 132 -2.50 0.10 19.26
C GLU A 132 -1.92 -0.90 18.23
N ARG A 133 -2.75 -1.35 17.28
CA ARG A 133 -2.36 -2.30 16.23
C ARG A 133 -1.35 -1.76 15.22
N TYR A 134 -1.24 -0.45 15.08
CA TYR A 134 -0.48 0.20 14.01
C TYR A 134 0.46 1.28 14.53
N ARG A 135 0.62 1.38 15.85
CA ARG A 135 1.26 2.53 16.50
C ARG A 135 2.73 2.73 16.14
N THR A 136 3.39 1.66 15.69
CA THR A 136 4.82 1.63 15.39
C THR A 136 5.03 1.68 13.88
N LEU A 137 5.71 2.73 13.42
CA LEU A 137 6.25 2.79 12.06
C LEU A 137 7.46 1.85 11.95
N ILE A 138 7.34 0.80 11.14
CA ILE A 138 8.46 -0.11 10.82
C ILE A 138 9.45 0.60 9.89
N GLY A 139 8.91 1.29 8.88
CA GLY A 139 9.71 2.03 7.92
C GLY A 139 8.98 2.27 6.60
N ILE A 140 9.74 2.78 5.62
CA ILE A 140 9.22 3.19 4.32
C ILE A 140 10.01 2.47 3.22
N LYS A 141 9.28 1.98 2.22
CA LYS A 141 9.81 1.21 1.08
C LYS A 141 9.38 1.88 -0.22
N ARG A 142 10.36 2.16 -1.08
CA ARG A 142 10.12 2.66 -2.44
C ARG A 142 10.33 1.55 -3.44
N VAL A 143 9.38 1.36 -4.36
CA VAL A 143 9.56 0.45 -5.51
C VAL A 143 10.63 1.04 -6.44
N VAL A 144 11.63 0.23 -6.76
CA VAL A 144 12.64 0.57 -7.76
C VAL A 144 12.05 0.16 -9.10
N ARG A 145 11.59 1.17 -9.87
CA ARG A 145 10.81 0.99 -11.10
C ARG A 145 11.41 -0.11 -12.00
N ARG A 146 10.62 -1.15 -12.24
CA ARG A 146 10.70 -1.95 -13.48
C ARG A 146 9.58 -1.44 -14.39
N GLU A 147 9.84 -1.35 -15.70
CA GLU A 147 8.78 -1.06 -16.66
C GLU A 147 7.76 -2.22 -16.64
N GLY A 148 6.65 -2.03 -15.92
CA GLY A 148 5.54 -2.99 -15.84
C GLY A 148 4.62 -2.84 -17.04
N ARG A 149 4.19 -3.97 -17.63
CA ARG A 149 3.16 -3.98 -18.70
C ARG A 149 1.82 -3.50 -18.12
N THR A 150 1.14 -2.62 -18.83
CA THR A 150 -0.17 -2.07 -18.49
C THR A 150 -1.19 -3.17 -18.20
N ALA A 151 -1.78 -3.16 -17.01
CA ALA A 151 -2.94 -3.99 -16.69
C ALA A 151 -4.17 -3.42 -17.43
N SER A 152 -4.84 -4.28 -18.20
CA SER A 152 -6.17 -3.98 -18.76
C SER A 152 -7.21 -4.58 -17.83
N TRP A 153 -8.18 -3.78 -17.39
CA TRP A 153 -9.36 -4.22 -16.64
C TRP A 153 -10.43 -4.73 -17.59
#